data_AF-A0A286A6X0-F1
#
_entry.id   AF-A0A286A6X0-F1
#
_cell.length_a   1.000
_cell.length_b   1.000
_cell.length_c   1.000
_cell.angle_alpha   90.00
_cell.angle_beta   90.00
_cell.angle_gamma   90.00
#
_symmetry.space_group_name_H-M   'P 1'
#
loop_
_entity.id
_entity.type
_entity.pdbx_description
1 polymer ?
#
loop_
_entity_poly.entity_id
_entity_poly.type
_entity_poly.pdbx_seq_one_letter_code
_entity_poly.pdbx_strand_id
1 'polypeptide(L)'
;MQMKKKKRADIEFPETLLKSWELSDGVNFAIALSRITGWLLHVDWWCISENDPIEQMKSLRVYVGVDNDTVYDFRGKKRAQAFAHYVITPIAQKRVTGKGIVLTRFYSEETLMTLPLRVKPSETEIAKAKEAIINNRNFLNKLPIRLNPEIPAHIAAQFNFGWCAVYAEAKREISNLPVFGIIAKKYIDAYSNSSLGFCHSVVIHPDGDAEDSWGKQPLSNIIANFGIQEYELDEEVQKEVNSNLKRNSPEKYKEAYEMAMAYIKV
;
A
#
# COMPACT_ATOMS: atom_id res chain seq x y z
N MET A 1 -39.08 -1.66 25.85
CA MET A 1 -37.80 -0.92 25.92
C MET A 1 -37.15 -0.95 24.54
N GLN A 2 -37.36 0.09 23.72
CA GLN A 2 -36.76 0.18 22.39
C GLN A 2 -35.25 0.41 22.52
N MET A 3 -34.46 -0.55 22.05
CA MET A 3 -33.03 -0.32 21.84
C MET A 3 -32.86 0.78 20.78
N LYS A 4 -32.57 2.00 21.24
CA LYS A 4 -32.04 3.06 20.38
C LYS A 4 -30.78 2.50 19.72
N LYS A 5 -30.86 2.19 18.41
CA LYS A 5 -29.66 2.00 17.58
C LYS A 5 -28.79 3.24 17.79
N LYS A 6 -27.64 3.08 18.47
CA LYS A 6 -26.61 4.12 18.50
C LYS A 6 -26.30 4.44 17.04
N LYS A 7 -26.71 5.62 16.55
CA LYS A 7 -26.23 6.16 15.27
C LYS A 7 -24.70 6.12 15.35
N ARG A 8 -24.04 5.33 14.51
CA ARG A 8 -22.59 5.38 14.35
C ARG A 8 -22.28 6.76 13.76
N ALA A 9 -21.98 7.74 14.61
CA ALA A 9 -21.67 9.11 14.21
C ALA A 9 -20.25 9.24 13.61
N ASP A 10 -19.72 8.17 13.02
CA ASP A 10 -18.31 8.06 12.70
C ASP A 10 -18.14 7.82 11.21
N ILE A 11 -17.59 8.84 10.52
CA ILE A 11 -17.09 8.84 9.13
C ILE A 11 -18.11 9.27 8.05
N GLU A 12 -19.42 9.24 8.33
CA GLU A 12 -20.44 9.26 7.26
C GLU A 12 -20.44 10.53 6.40
N PHE A 13 -19.87 10.40 5.20
CA PHE A 13 -20.16 11.30 4.09
C PHE A 13 -21.68 11.28 3.78
N PRO A 14 -22.24 12.34 3.20
CA PRO A 14 -23.64 12.37 2.75
C PRO A 14 -24.03 11.10 1.97
N GLU A 15 -25.20 10.53 2.26
CA GLU A 15 -25.67 9.26 1.65
C GLU A 15 -25.71 9.33 0.11
N THR A 16 -26.00 10.51 -0.44
CA THR A 16 -25.97 10.78 -1.88
C THR A 16 -24.58 10.60 -2.47
N LEU A 17 -23.52 11.07 -1.79
CA LEU A 17 -22.13 10.87 -2.19
C LEU A 17 -21.72 9.41 -2.04
N LEU A 18 -22.10 8.75 -0.94
CA LEU A 18 -21.81 7.33 -0.72
C LEU A 18 -22.40 6.45 -1.83
N LYS A 19 -23.66 6.70 -2.22
CA LYS A 19 -24.30 5.99 -3.33
C LYS A 19 -23.59 6.26 -4.66
N SER A 20 -23.23 7.53 -4.92
CA SER A 20 -22.49 7.91 -6.12
C SER A 20 -21.15 7.18 -6.22
N TRP A 21 -20.34 7.20 -5.16
CA TRP A 21 -19.04 6.55 -5.13
C TRP A 21 -19.13 5.02 -5.18
N GLU A 22 -20.20 4.43 -4.63
CA GLU A 22 -20.47 3.00 -4.77
C GLU A 22 -20.79 2.62 -6.22
N LEU A 23 -21.57 3.43 -6.93
CA LEU A 23 -21.85 3.24 -8.35
C LEU A 23 -20.61 3.49 -9.22
N SER A 24 -19.65 4.28 -8.74
CA SER A 24 -18.41 4.61 -9.45
C SER A 24 -17.19 3.78 -9.01
N ASP A 25 -17.39 2.65 -8.31
CA ASP A 25 -16.31 1.77 -7.81
C ASP A 25 -15.27 2.43 -6.91
N GLY A 26 -15.58 3.58 -6.33
CA GLY A 26 -14.63 4.38 -5.56
C GLY A 26 -13.51 5.03 -6.38
N VAL A 27 -13.52 4.94 -7.71
CA VAL A 27 -12.44 5.42 -8.60
C VAL A 27 -12.03 6.86 -8.29
N ASN A 28 -12.96 7.80 -8.43
CA ASN A 28 -12.67 9.22 -8.22
C ASN A 28 -12.33 9.55 -6.76
N PHE A 29 -12.95 8.83 -5.81
CA PHE A 29 -12.66 8.99 -4.38
C PHE A 29 -11.24 8.55 -4.04
N ALA A 30 -10.82 7.39 -4.55
CA ALA A 30 -9.49 6.84 -4.30
C ALA A 30 -8.39 7.73 -4.89
N ILE A 31 -8.58 8.23 -6.12
CA ILE A 31 -7.63 9.19 -6.73
C ILE A 31 -7.56 10.46 -5.90
N ALA A 32 -8.70 11.04 -5.52
CA ALA A 32 -8.72 12.22 -4.66
C ALA A 32 -7.99 11.99 -3.32
N LEU A 33 -8.23 10.82 -2.70
CA LEU A 33 -7.60 10.44 -1.44
C LEU A 33 -6.08 10.22 -1.59
N SER A 34 -5.64 9.59 -2.69
CA SER A 34 -4.22 9.41 -3.00
C SER A 34 -3.53 10.75 -3.24
N ARG A 35 -4.15 11.68 -3.98
CA ARG A 35 -3.64 13.06 -4.15
C ARG A 35 -3.50 13.83 -2.83
N ILE A 36 -4.38 13.57 -1.86
CA ILE A 36 -4.32 14.21 -0.53
C ILE A 36 -3.21 13.60 0.33
N THR A 37 -3.05 12.27 0.29
CA THR A 37 -2.26 11.55 1.29
C THR A 37 -0.91 11.03 0.78
N GLY A 38 -0.72 10.97 -0.53
CA GLY A 38 0.44 10.37 -1.17
C GLY A 38 0.47 8.84 -1.12
N TRP A 39 -0.60 8.19 -0.68
CA TRP A 39 -0.69 6.73 -0.53
C TRP A 39 -1.12 5.99 -1.80
N LEU A 40 -0.98 4.67 -1.75
CA LEU A 40 -1.00 3.78 -2.91
C LEU A 40 -2.42 3.53 -3.43
N LEU A 41 -2.62 3.73 -4.73
CA LEU A 41 -3.86 3.36 -5.43
C LEU A 41 -3.87 1.86 -5.72
N HIS A 42 -4.81 1.15 -5.10
CA HIS A 42 -5.08 -0.26 -5.37
C HIS A 42 -6.31 -0.43 -6.23
N VAL A 43 -6.27 -1.44 -7.08
CA VAL A 43 -7.42 -1.95 -7.83
C VAL A 43 -7.53 -3.44 -7.59
N ASP A 44 -8.70 -3.88 -7.14
CA ASP A 44 -9.05 -5.29 -7.15
C ASP A 44 -9.65 -5.69 -8.49
N TRP A 45 -9.09 -6.73 -9.07
CA TRP A 45 -9.46 -7.29 -10.36
C TRP A 45 -10.03 -8.68 -10.17
N TRP A 46 -11.13 -9.00 -10.84
CA TRP A 46 -11.53 -10.37 -11.03
C TRP A 46 -10.98 -10.91 -12.34
N CYS A 47 -10.42 -12.11 -12.29
CA CYS A 47 -9.89 -12.83 -13.46
C CYS A 47 -10.13 -14.34 -13.33
N ILE A 48 -9.93 -15.05 -14.44
CA ILE A 48 -10.02 -16.52 -14.49
C ILE A 48 -8.68 -17.13 -14.08
N SER A 49 -7.57 -16.50 -14.49
CA SER A 49 -6.20 -16.91 -14.21
C SER A 49 -5.37 -15.75 -13.68
N GLU A 50 -4.36 -16.05 -12.85
CA GLU A 50 -3.40 -15.06 -12.32
C GLU A 50 -2.65 -14.31 -13.43
N ASN A 51 -2.50 -14.97 -14.58
CA ASN A 51 -1.74 -14.50 -15.73
C ASN A 51 -2.60 -13.83 -16.81
N ASP A 52 -3.90 -13.64 -16.57
CA ASP A 52 -4.76 -12.97 -17.55
C ASP A 52 -4.21 -11.54 -17.82
N PRO A 53 -4.24 -11.06 -19.07
CA PRO A 53 -3.90 -9.67 -19.34
C PRO A 53 -4.97 -8.74 -18.73
N ILE A 54 -4.58 -7.52 -18.33
CA ILE A 54 -5.45 -6.58 -17.60
C ILE A 54 -6.73 -6.27 -18.40
N GLU A 55 -6.64 -6.24 -19.72
CA GLU A 55 -7.74 -5.99 -20.66
C GLU A 55 -8.85 -7.04 -20.58
N GLN A 56 -8.52 -8.25 -20.11
CA GLN A 56 -9.47 -9.34 -19.91
C GLN A 56 -9.98 -9.43 -18.47
N MET A 57 -9.36 -8.67 -17.55
CA MET A 57 -9.78 -8.61 -16.16
C MET A 57 -10.95 -7.65 -15.95
N LYS A 58 -11.73 -7.90 -14.90
CA LYS A 58 -12.87 -7.05 -14.52
C LYS A 58 -12.56 -6.28 -13.24
N SER A 59 -12.46 -4.96 -13.33
CA SER A 59 -12.23 -4.11 -12.15
C SER A 59 -13.41 -4.17 -11.17
N LEU A 60 -13.12 -4.30 -9.88
CA LEU A 60 -14.12 -4.42 -8.81
C LEU A 60 -14.22 -3.13 -7.98
N ARG A 61 -13.09 -2.68 -7.42
CA ARG A 61 -13.03 -1.54 -6.49
C ARG A 61 -11.67 -0.88 -6.60
N VAL A 62 -11.66 0.45 -6.54
CA VAL A 62 -10.44 1.25 -6.41
C VAL A 62 -10.44 1.89 -5.02
N TYR A 63 -9.31 1.82 -4.34
CA TYR A 63 -9.15 2.29 -2.96
C TYR A 63 -7.69 2.66 -2.67
N VAL A 64 -7.45 3.25 -1.50
CA VAL A 64 -6.11 3.59 -1.05
C VAL A 64 -5.64 2.57 -0.02
N GLY A 65 -4.46 2.01 -0.23
CA GLY A 65 -3.76 1.19 0.76
C GLY A 65 -2.55 1.94 1.32
N VAL A 66 -2.18 1.63 2.54
CA VAL A 66 -1.00 2.19 3.21
C VAL A 66 0.06 1.09 3.37
N ASP A 67 1.21 1.41 3.95
CA ASP A 67 2.35 0.51 4.16
C ASP A 67 2.13 -0.58 5.24
N ASN A 68 0.87 -0.88 5.59
CA ASN A 68 0.48 -1.95 6.50
C ASN A 68 -0.83 -2.61 6.02
N ASP A 69 -1.39 -3.54 6.81
CA ASP A 69 -2.63 -4.28 6.50
C ASP A 69 -3.92 -3.42 6.54
N THR A 70 -3.83 -2.11 6.33
CA THR A 70 -4.96 -1.18 6.36
C THR A 70 -5.27 -0.62 4.99
N VAL A 71 -6.57 -0.56 4.68
CA VAL A 71 -7.11 0.07 3.48
C VAL A 71 -8.15 1.12 3.82
N TYR A 72 -8.28 2.11 2.95
CA TYR A 72 -9.19 3.24 3.07
C TYR A 72 -9.97 3.42 1.77
N ASP A 73 -11.29 3.36 1.90
CA ASP A 73 -12.23 3.84 0.90
C ASP A 73 -13.24 4.80 1.54
N PHE A 74 -14.26 5.19 0.80
CA PHE A 74 -15.32 6.08 1.29
C PHE A 74 -16.20 5.47 2.39
N ARG A 75 -16.05 4.17 2.69
CA ARG A 75 -16.68 3.49 3.85
C ARG A 75 -15.78 3.52 5.09
N GLY A 76 -14.59 4.11 4.99
CA GLY A 76 -13.65 4.28 6.10
C GLY A 76 -12.51 3.27 6.13
N LYS A 77 -11.81 3.27 7.26
CA LYS A 77 -10.69 2.37 7.57
C LYS A 77 -11.17 0.92 7.71
N LYS A 78 -10.50 -0.03 7.04
CA LYS A 78 -10.66 -1.47 7.26
C LYS A 78 -9.30 -2.18 7.20
N ARG A 79 -9.19 -3.34 7.84
CA ARG A 79 -8.09 -4.28 7.56
C ARG A 79 -8.28 -4.91 6.18
N ALA A 80 -7.21 -5.25 5.47
CA ALA A 80 -7.32 -5.74 4.09
C ALA A 80 -8.15 -7.03 4.00
N GLN A 81 -7.98 -7.97 4.93
CA GLN A 81 -8.80 -9.20 4.98
C GLN A 81 -10.30 -8.91 5.17
N ALA A 82 -10.64 -7.99 6.07
CA ALA A 82 -12.03 -7.59 6.31
C ALA A 82 -12.60 -6.84 5.10
N PHE A 83 -11.79 -6.02 4.43
CA PHE A 83 -12.19 -5.34 3.21
C PHE A 83 -12.45 -6.32 2.07
N ALA A 84 -11.56 -7.29 1.87
CA ALA A 84 -11.73 -8.35 0.88
C ALA A 84 -13.05 -9.11 1.12
N HIS A 85 -13.29 -9.57 2.36
CA HIS A 85 -14.48 -10.37 2.69
C HIS A 85 -15.79 -9.57 2.63
N TYR A 86 -15.84 -8.35 3.18
CA TYR A 86 -17.09 -7.59 3.32
C TYR A 86 -17.37 -6.59 2.19
N VAL A 87 -16.38 -6.27 1.36
CA VAL A 87 -16.51 -5.31 0.25
C VAL A 87 -16.29 -6.00 -1.08
N ILE A 88 -15.15 -6.66 -1.26
CA ILE A 88 -14.73 -7.17 -2.56
C ILE A 88 -15.44 -8.44 -2.97
N THR A 89 -15.53 -9.43 -2.09
CA THR A 89 -16.24 -10.69 -2.36
C THR A 89 -17.71 -10.44 -2.76
N PRO A 90 -18.49 -9.59 -2.07
CA PRO A 90 -19.85 -9.26 -2.51
C PRO A 90 -19.92 -8.54 -3.87
N ILE A 91 -18.93 -7.70 -4.20
CA ILE A 91 -18.86 -7.04 -5.51
C ILE A 91 -18.58 -8.09 -6.60
N ALA A 92 -17.61 -8.97 -6.39
CA ALA A 92 -17.28 -10.05 -7.32
C ALA A 92 -18.52 -10.94 -7.55
N GLN A 93 -19.12 -11.48 -6.49
CA GLN A 93 -20.29 -12.37 -6.60
C GLN A 93 -21.48 -11.76 -7.36
N LYS A 94 -21.64 -10.42 -7.31
CA LYS A 94 -22.70 -9.72 -8.06
C LYS A 94 -22.36 -9.46 -9.53
N ARG A 95 -21.08 -9.28 -9.87
CA ARG A 95 -20.65 -8.83 -11.21
C ARG A 95 -20.20 -9.95 -12.12
N VAL A 96 -19.81 -11.07 -11.55
CA VAL A 96 -19.20 -12.17 -12.29
C VAL A 96 -19.85 -13.49 -11.90
N THR A 97 -20.14 -14.27 -12.93
CA THR A 97 -20.63 -15.64 -12.84
C THR A 97 -19.50 -16.59 -13.17
N GLY A 98 -19.28 -17.62 -12.34
CA GLY A 98 -18.29 -18.66 -12.58
C GLY A 98 -17.15 -18.69 -11.56
N LYS A 99 -16.23 -19.63 -11.75
CA LYS A 99 -15.02 -19.76 -10.93
C LYS A 99 -13.96 -18.78 -11.43
N GLY A 100 -13.27 -18.15 -10.50
CA GLY A 100 -12.18 -17.21 -10.76
C GLY A 100 -11.58 -16.74 -9.44
N ILE A 101 -10.64 -15.82 -9.52
CA ILE A 101 -9.90 -15.29 -8.38
C ILE A 101 -9.95 -13.76 -8.37
N VAL A 102 -9.59 -13.18 -7.23
CA VAL A 102 -9.40 -11.74 -7.10
C VAL A 102 -7.91 -11.46 -6.99
N LEU A 103 -7.41 -10.57 -7.85
CA LEU A 103 -6.05 -10.07 -7.81
C LEU A 103 -6.05 -8.60 -7.42
N THR A 104 -5.30 -8.27 -6.38
CA THR A 104 -5.04 -6.89 -6.00
C THR A 104 -3.77 -6.42 -6.70
N ARG A 105 -3.84 -5.30 -7.41
CA ARG A 105 -2.68 -4.64 -8.03
C ARG A 105 -2.67 -3.16 -7.66
N PHE A 106 -1.51 -2.55 -7.72
CA PHE A 106 -1.33 -1.13 -7.45
C PHE A 106 -0.77 -0.38 -8.65
N TYR A 107 -1.07 0.92 -8.72
CA TYR A 107 -0.76 1.74 -9.90
C TYR A 107 -0.35 3.17 -9.52
N SER A 108 0.42 3.79 -10.40
CA SER A 108 0.49 5.26 -10.43
C SER A 108 -0.87 5.81 -10.85
N GLU A 109 -1.11 7.09 -10.53
CA GLU A 109 -2.32 7.77 -10.99
C GLU A 109 -2.38 7.78 -12.53
N GLU A 110 -1.28 8.13 -13.20
CA GLU A 110 -1.17 8.16 -14.66
C GLU A 110 -1.56 6.82 -15.29
N THR A 111 -1.00 5.71 -14.80
CA THR A 111 -1.36 4.38 -15.29
C THR A 111 -2.84 4.13 -15.05
N LEU A 112 -3.36 4.42 -13.85
CA LEU A 112 -4.76 4.19 -13.49
C LEU A 112 -5.75 4.93 -14.41
N MET A 113 -5.40 6.13 -14.88
CA MET A 113 -6.22 6.89 -15.85
C MET A 113 -6.41 6.15 -17.17
N THR A 114 -5.47 5.29 -17.56
CA THR A 114 -5.49 4.55 -18.83
C THR A 114 -6.12 3.15 -18.73
N LEU A 115 -6.13 2.55 -17.53
CA LEU A 115 -6.60 1.18 -17.30
C LEU A 115 -8.05 0.96 -17.76
N PRO A 116 -8.42 -0.27 -18.18
CA PRO A 116 -9.77 -0.63 -18.62
C PRO A 116 -10.75 -0.77 -17.44
N LEU A 117 -10.82 0.24 -16.58
CA LEU A 117 -11.75 0.30 -15.47
C LEU A 117 -13.20 0.38 -15.97
N ARG A 118 -14.11 -0.28 -15.26
CA ARG A 118 -15.57 -0.21 -15.53
C ARG A 118 -16.09 1.23 -15.52
N VAL A 119 -15.53 2.07 -14.64
CA VAL A 119 -15.83 3.50 -14.57
C VAL A 119 -14.52 4.25 -14.76
N LYS A 120 -14.47 5.10 -15.79
CA LYS A 120 -13.29 5.91 -16.07
C LYS A 120 -13.19 7.07 -15.07
N PRO A 121 -11.97 7.45 -14.65
CA PRO A 121 -11.77 8.63 -13.82
C PRO A 121 -12.26 9.90 -14.51
N SER A 122 -12.69 10.88 -13.71
CA SER A 122 -13.13 12.20 -14.17
C SER A 122 -12.56 13.27 -13.26
N GLU A 123 -11.78 14.21 -13.80
CA GLU A 123 -11.17 15.30 -13.02
C GLU A 123 -12.21 16.12 -12.24
N THR A 124 -13.38 16.37 -12.85
CA THR A 124 -14.49 17.06 -12.18
C THR A 124 -14.99 16.30 -10.96
N GLU A 125 -15.14 14.98 -11.07
CA GLU A 125 -15.61 14.14 -9.96
C GLU A 125 -14.52 13.90 -8.92
N ILE A 126 -13.24 13.86 -9.33
CA ILE A 126 -12.09 13.83 -8.43
C ILE A 126 -12.02 15.11 -7.61
N ALA A 127 -12.21 16.28 -8.23
CA ALA A 127 -12.23 17.56 -7.54
C ALA A 127 -13.35 17.64 -6.49
N LYS A 128 -14.56 17.19 -6.84
CA LYS A 128 -15.70 17.09 -5.89
C LYS A 128 -15.41 16.13 -4.74
N ALA A 129 -14.82 14.97 -5.03
CA ALA A 129 -14.44 14.01 -4.00
C ALA A 129 -13.37 14.58 -3.06
N LYS A 130 -12.37 15.27 -3.61
CA LYS A 130 -11.32 15.96 -2.84
C LYS A 130 -11.92 16.98 -1.88
N GLU A 131 -12.82 17.83 -2.36
CA GLU A 131 -13.52 18.81 -1.51
C GLU A 131 -14.31 18.13 -0.39
N ALA A 132 -15.07 17.08 -0.71
CA ALA A 132 -15.82 16.32 0.29
C ALA A 132 -14.92 15.67 1.35
N ILE A 133 -13.77 15.12 0.95
CA ILE A 133 -12.77 14.54 1.86
C ILE A 133 -12.18 15.63 2.76
N ILE A 134 -11.76 16.78 2.20
CA ILE A 134 -11.17 17.89 2.96
C ILE A 134 -12.14 18.44 4.01
N ASN A 135 -13.41 18.53 3.65
CA ASN A 135 -14.47 19.02 4.55
C ASN A 135 -14.84 17.99 5.64
N ASN A 136 -14.50 16.71 5.46
CA ASN A 136 -14.74 15.66 6.45
C ASN A 136 -13.50 15.43 7.35
N ARG A 137 -13.30 16.34 8.32
CA ARG A 137 -12.15 16.28 9.26
C ARG A 137 -12.08 14.97 10.05
N ASN A 138 -13.23 14.38 10.42
CA ASN A 138 -13.27 13.12 11.16
C ASN A 138 -12.73 11.94 10.34
N PHE A 139 -12.95 11.94 9.03
CA PHE A 139 -12.34 10.95 8.13
C PHE A 139 -10.85 11.22 7.96
N LEU A 140 -10.46 12.47 7.69
CA LEU A 140 -9.06 12.85 7.49
C LEU A 140 -8.16 12.51 8.69
N ASN A 141 -8.62 12.79 9.91
CA ASN A 141 -7.84 12.53 11.13
C ASN A 141 -7.56 11.03 11.38
N LYS A 142 -8.24 10.13 10.66
CA LYS A 142 -8.02 8.68 10.76
C LYS A 142 -7.01 8.16 9.72
N LEU A 143 -6.58 9.00 8.78
CA LEU A 143 -5.63 8.62 7.74
C LEU A 143 -4.20 8.84 8.25
N PRO A 144 -3.31 7.83 8.15
CA PRO A 144 -1.90 8.10 8.28
C PRO A 144 -1.47 8.99 7.10
N ILE A 145 -0.57 9.92 7.35
CA ILE A 145 0.12 10.65 6.29
C ILE A 145 1.47 9.97 6.10
N ARG A 146 1.89 9.81 4.86
CA ARG A 146 3.22 9.27 4.58
C ARG A 146 4.28 10.28 5.04
N LEU A 147 5.12 9.89 5.98
CA LEU A 147 6.15 10.76 6.56
C LEU A 147 7.35 10.87 5.62
N ASN A 148 7.79 12.09 5.35
CA ASN A 148 8.96 12.42 4.53
C ASN A 148 9.13 11.53 3.27
N PRO A 149 8.12 11.49 2.38
CA PRO A 149 8.16 10.63 1.22
C PRO A 149 9.18 11.14 0.19
N GLU A 150 10.30 10.42 0.01
CA GLU A 150 11.27 10.79 -1.04
C GLU A 150 10.77 10.44 -2.45
N ILE A 151 10.09 9.29 -2.58
CA ILE A 151 9.67 8.72 -3.87
C ILE A 151 8.14 8.57 -3.95
N PRO A 152 7.49 8.46 -5.12
CA PRO A 152 6.05 8.19 -5.19
C PRO A 152 5.68 6.82 -4.59
N ALA A 153 4.51 6.67 -3.95
CA ALA A 153 4.13 5.44 -3.25
C ALA A 153 4.06 4.20 -4.16
N HIS A 154 3.65 4.37 -5.43
CA HIS A 154 3.63 3.27 -6.38
C HIS A 154 5.03 2.80 -6.78
N ILE A 155 6.05 3.64 -6.64
CA ILE A 155 7.46 3.25 -6.79
C ILE A 155 7.96 2.62 -5.49
N ALA A 156 7.64 3.22 -4.33
CA ALA A 156 7.98 2.64 -3.02
C ALA A 156 7.52 1.19 -2.87
N ALA A 157 6.30 0.90 -3.32
CA ALA A 157 5.71 -0.43 -3.29
C ALA A 157 6.44 -1.46 -4.16
N GLN A 158 7.17 -1.05 -5.21
CA GLN A 158 7.99 -1.97 -6.02
C GLN A 158 9.15 -2.55 -5.22
N PHE A 159 9.59 -1.86 -4.16
CA PHE A 159 10.67 -2.32 -3.29
C PHE A 159 10.18 -3.19 -2.13
N ASN A 160 8.89 -3.50 -2.05
CA ASN A 160 8.39 -4.50 -1.11
C ASN A 160 8.69 -5.92 -1.59
N PHE A 161 8.47 -6.93 -0.74
CA PHE A 161 8.58 -8.35 -1.08
C PHE A 161 9.97 -8.78 -1.60
N GLY A 162 11.02 -8.44 -0.85
CA GLY A 162 12.37 -8.93 -1.09
C GLY A 162 13.26 -7.99 -1.92
N TRP A 163 12.72 -6.87 -2.39
CA TRP A 163 13.50 -5.83 -3.11
C TRP A 163 13.96 -4.68 -2.21
N CYS A 164 13.57 -4.69 -0.93
CA CYS A 164 13.93 -3.65 0.04
C CYS A 164 15.45 -3.57 0.27
N ALA A 165 16.14 -4.72 0.20
CA ALA A 165 17.59 -4.77 0.26
C ALA A 165 18.26 -3.98 -0.86
N VAL A 166 17.68 -3.97 -2.06
CA VAL A 166 18.21 -3.24 -3.22
C VAL A 166 18.02 -1.73 -3.04
N TYR A 167 16.84 -1.31 -2.56
CA TYR A 167 16.59 0.09 -2.24
C TYR A 167 17.57 0.60 -1.18
N ALA A 168 17.74 -0.16 -0.09
CA ALA A 168 18.61 0.23 1.00
C ALA A 168 20.09 0.29 0.58
N GLU A 169 20.52 -0.61 -0.32
CA GLU A 169 21.85 -0.57 -0.92
C GLU A 169 22.06 0.69 -1.79
N ALA A 170 21.10 1.04 -2.64
CA ALA A 170 21.14 2.27 -3.44
C ALA A 170 21.19 3.51 -2.53
N LYS A 171 20.38 3.53 -1.45
CA LYS A 171 20.39 4.62 -0.47
C LYS A 171 21.73 4.74 0.24
N ARG A 172 22.39 3.63 0.58
CA ARG A 172 23.76 3.64 1.14
C ARG A 172 24.74 4.29 0.18
N GLU A 173 24.71 3.95 -1.10
CA GLU A 173 25.65 4.50 -2.08
C GLU A 173 25.54 6.03 -2.16
N ILE A 174 24.31 6.56 -2.07
CA ILE A 174 24.06 8.00 -2.13
C ILE A 174 24.38 8.71 -0.81
N SER A 175 23.96 8.14 0.32
CA SER A 175 24.02 8.80 1.63
C SER A 175 25.25 8.44 2.47
N ASN A 176 25.96 7.39 2.09
CA ASN A 176 27.05 6.77 2.85
C ASN A 176 26.65 6.34 4.28
N LEU A 177 25.36 6.08 4.52
CA LEU A 177 24.82 5.62 5.80
C LEU A 177 24.79 4.10 5.91
N PRO A 178 25.00 3.51 7.10
CA PRO A 178 24.99 2.06 7.28
C PRO A 178 23.60 1.45 6.99
N VAL A 179 23.61 0.24 6.44
CA VAL A 179 22.40 -0.52 6.10
C VAL A 179 22.33 -1.78 6.95
N PHE A 180 21.16 -2.04 7.51
CA PHE A 180 20.92 -3.20 8.35
C PHE A 180 19.77 -4.04 7.82
N GLY A 181 19.91 -5.35 7.96
CA GLY A 181 18.81 -6.29 7.86
C GLY A 181 18.10 -6.36 9.19
N ILE A 182 16.77 -6.29 9.17
CA ILE A 182 15.89 -6.53 10.30
C ILE A 182 15.62 -8.03 10.34
N ILE A 183 16.01 -8.68 11.43
CA ILE A 183 15.79 -10.11 11.65
C ILE A 183 14.72 -10.25 12.73
N ALA A 184 13.54 -10.73 12.34
CA ALA A 184 12.42 -10.98 13.23
C ALA A 184 12.71 -12.21 14.11
N LYS A 185 12.68 -12.01 15.43
CA LYS A 185 12.79 -13.06 16.45
C LYS A 185 11.44 -13.46 17.01
N LYS A 186 10.48 -12.54 16.95
CA LYS A 186 9.10 -12.77 17.38
C LYS A 186 8.14 -11.82 16.69
N TYR A 187 6.98 -12.32 16.32
CA TYR A 187 5.85 -11.52 15.84
C TYR A 187 4.74 -11.43 16.89
N ILE A 188 3.89 -10.41 16.78
CA ILE A 188 2.63 -10.36 17.53
C ILE A 188 1.70 -11.50 17.09
N ASP A 189 0.72 -11.86 17.94
CA ASP A 189 -0.19 -13.00 17.70
C ASP A 189 -0.91 -12.95 16.35
N ALA A 190 -1.26 -11.75 15.87
CA ALA A 190 -1.92 -11.59 14.56
C ALA A 190 -1.04 -12.04 13.37
N TYR A 191 0.27 -12.17 13.59
CA TYR A 191 1.29 -12.57 12.63
C TYR A 191 1.99 -13.88 13.06
N SER A 192 1.36 -14.70 13.92
CA SER A 192 1.96 -15.92 14.48
C SER A 192 2.37 -16.97 13.43
N ASN A 193 1.78 -16.91 12.23
CA ASN A 193 2.08 -17.82 11.13
C ASN A 193 3.22 -17.33 10.22
N SER A 194 3.81 -16.16 10.52
CA SER A 194 4.95 -15.62 9.79
C SER A 194 6.24 -16.37 10.14
N SER A 195 7.12 -16.54 9.15
CA SER A 195 8.43 -17.15 9.36
C SER A 195 9.38 -16.18 10.07
N LEU A 196 10.14 -16.68 11.06
CA LEU A 196 11.24 -15.95 11.68
C LEU A 196 12.43 -15.82 10.73
N GLY A 197 13.30 -14.85 10.97
CA GLY A 197 14.49 -14.58 10.15
C GLY A 197 14.47 -13.19 9.52
N PHE A 198 15.25 -13.01 8.45
CA PHE A 198 15.30 -11.75 7.70
C PHE A 198 13.89 -11.33 7.24
N CYS A 199 13.52 -10.10 7.55
CA CYS A 199 12.21 -9.53 7.24
C CYS A 199 12.30 -8.33 6.29
N HIS A 200 13.22 -7.39 6.56
CA HIS A 200 13.29 -6.12 5.83
C HIS A 200 14.68 -5.49 5.91
N SER A 201 14.96 -4.50 5.05
CA SER A 201 16.23 -3.76 5.03
C SER A 201 15.99 -2.28 5.24
N VAL A 202 16.82 -1.64 6.05
CA VAL A 202 16.72 -0.21 6.38
C VAL A 202 18.09 0.45 6.43
N VAL A 203 18.12 1.74 6.14
CA VAL A 203 19.23 2.64 6.47
C VAL A 203 18.99 3.22 7.86
N ILE A 204 20.02 3.30 8.71
CA ILE A 204 19.93 3.95 10.03
C ILE A 204 20.63 5.31 9.98
N HIS A 205 19.87 6.35 10.36
CA HIS A 205 20.34 7.72 10.41
C HIS A 205 21.03 8.05 11.75
N PRO A 206 21.91 9.07 11.79
CA PRO A 206 22.58 9.48 13.03
C PRO A 206 21.65 9.94 14.15
N ASP A 207 20.43 10.38 13.81
CA ASP A 207 19.38 10.78 14.76
C ASP A 207 18.57 9.59 15.31
N GLY A 208 18.90 8.36 14.91
CA GLY A 208 18.26 7.13 15.37
C GLY A 208 17.01 6.74 14.58
N ASP A 209 16.59 7.55 13.62
CA ASP A 209 15.53 7.19 12.69
C ASP A 209 16.04 6.17 11.67
N ALA A 210 15.09 5.41 11.11
CA ALA A 210 15.33 4.46 10.06
C ALA A 210 14.66 4.92 8.76
N GLU A 211 15.20 4.50 7.63
CA GLU A 211 14.66 4.81 6.32
C GLU A 211 14.59 3.57 5.44
N ASP A 212 13.42 3.37 4.83
CA ASP A 212 13.17 2.42 3.75
C ASP A 212 12.48 3.15 2.58
N SER A 213 11.98 2.39 1.59
CA SER A 213 11.35 2.97 0.40
C SER A 213 10.10 3.81 0.71
N TRP A 214 9.51 3.66 1.89
CA TRP A 214 8.33 4.42 2.31
C TRP A 214 8.68 5.79 2.90
N GLY A 215 9.90 5.95 3.40
CA GLY A 215 10.47 7.21 3.88
C GLY A 215 11.15 7.10 5.23
N LYS A 216 11.78 8.20 5.67
CA LYS A 216 12.44 8.29 6.96
C LYS A 216 11.44 8.45 8.11
N GLN A 217 11.53 7.56 9.10
CA GLN A 217 10.65 7.53 10.28
C GLN A 217 11.30 6.79 11.46
N PRO A 218 10.74 6.88 12.68
CA PRO A 218 11.24 6.08 13.80
C PRO A 218 11.26 4.58 13.47
N LEU A 219 12.34 3.89 13.81
CA LEU A 219 12.50 2.45 13.55
C LEU A 219 11.33 1.63 14.12
N SER A 220 10.78 2.03 15.27
CA SER A 220 9.61 1.39 15.87
C SER A 220 8.37 1.37 14.97
N ASN A 221 8.17 2.39 14.13
CA ASN A 221 7.06 2.43 13.19
C ASN A 221 7.25 1.41 12.07
N ILE A 222 8.48 1.30 11.53
CA ILE A 222 8.81 0.29 10.51
C ILE A 222 8.59 -1.12 11.08
N ILE A 223 9.14 -1.40 12.27
CA ILE A 223 8.99 -2.69 12.97
C ILE A 223 7.51 -3.03 13.19
N ALA A 224 6.69 -2.05 13.58
CA ALA A 224 5.26 -2.25 13.79
C ALA A 224 4.49 -2.58 12.50
N ASN A 225 4.88 -2.04 11.35
CA ASN A 225 4.25 -2.34 10.06
C ASN A 225 4.37 -3.82 9.68
N PHE A 226 5.45 -4.48 10.11
CA PHE A 226 5.68 -5.92 9.91
C PHE A 226 5.16 -6.79 11.06
N GLY A 227 4.53 -6.19 12.09
CA GLY A 227 4.02 -6.92 13.24
C GLY A 227 5.12 -7.56 14.10
N ILE A 228 6.35 -7.07 14.04
CA ILE A 228 7.50 -7.62 14.75
C ILE A 228 7.48 -7.13 16.20
N GLN A 229 7.63 -8.05 17.16
CA GLN A 229 7.69 -7.77 18.60
C GLN A 229 9.12 -7.77 19.14
N GLU A 230 9.96 -8.69 18.65
CA GLU A 230 11.37 -8.81 19.05
C GLU A 230 12.20 -8.95 17.77
N TYR A 231 13.31 -8.21 17.67
CA TYR A 231 14.17 -8.18 16.49
C TYR A 231 15.63 -7.93 16.85
N GLU A 232 16.51 -8.22 15.89
CA GLU A 232 17.90 -7.75 15.86
C GLU A 232 18.16 -7.03 14.53
N LEU A 233 19.17 -6.17 14.53
CA LEU A 233 19.71 -5.52 13.33
C LEU A 233 21.07 -6.13 13.00
N ASP A 234 21.27 -6.49 11.74
CA ASP A 234 22.50 -7.16 11.30
C ASP A 234 22.93 -6.68 9.90
N GLU A 235 24.14 -6.13 9.80
CA GLU A 235 24.73 -5.67 8.54
C GLU A 235 25.18 -6.82 7.63
N GLU A 236 25.66 -7.93 8.21
CA GLU A 236 26.16 -9.07 7.44
C GLU A 236 25.01 -9.81 6.78
N VAL A 237 23.89 -9.98 7.48
CA VAL A 237 22.68 -10.55 6.88
C VAL A 237 22.18 -9.68 5.72
N GLN A 238 22.24 -8.35 5.84
CA GLN A 238 21.93 -7.47 4.71
C GLN A 238 22.86 -7.70 3.52
N LYS A 239 24.18 -7.77 3.75
CA LYS A 239 25.17 -8.03 2.70
C LYS A 239 24.93 -9.37 2.02
N GLU A 240 24.59 -10.40 2.79
CA GLU A 240 24.27 -11.73 2.28
C GLU A 240 23.01 -11.70 1.40
N VAL A 241 21.91 -11.11 1.89
CA VAL A 241 20.66 -10.98 1.12
C VAL A 241 20.92 -10.24 -0.19
N ASN A 242 21.61 -9.11 -0.15
CA ASN A 242 21.94 -8.33 -1.34
C ASN A 242 22.80 -9.13 -2.35
N SER A 243 23.78 -9.88 -1.85
CA SER A 243 24.64 -10.76 -2.67
C SER A 243 23.85 -11.92 -3.29
N ASN A 244 22.92 -12.50 -2.54
CA ASN A 244 22.03 -13.55 -3.01
C ASN A 244 21.09 -13.04 -4.12
N LEU A 245 20.56 -11.83 -4.00
CA LEU A 245 19.74 -11.21 -5.06
C LEU A 245 20.55 -10.97 -6.34
N LYS A 246 21.77 -10.43 -6.24
CA LYS A 246 22.68 -10.26 -7.39
C LYS A 246 22.99 -11.58 -8.09
N ARG A 247 23.16 -12.66 -7.33
CA ARG A 247 23.49 -13.99 -7.88
C ARG A 247 22.28 -14.69 -8.50
N ASN A 248 21.13 -14.64 -7.82
CA ASN A 248 19.96 -15.44 -8.19
C ASN A 248 19.03 -14.72 -9.17
N SER A 249 19.10 -13.40 -9.27
CA SER A 249 18.23 -12.59 -10.15
C SER A 249 18.95 -11.31 -10.65
N PRO A 250 20.08 -11.45 -11.36
CA PRO A 250 20.95 -10.32 -11.70
C PRO A 250 20.25 -9.23 -12.52
N GLU A 251 19.41 -9.59 -13.49
CA GLU A 251 18.72 -8.62 -14.35
C GLU A 251 17.69 -7.83 -13.55
N LYS A 252 16.83 -8.52 -12.79
CA LYS A 252 15.84 -7.87 -11.92
C LYS A 252 16.50 -7.01 -10.83
N TYR A 253 17.63 -7.47 -10.29
CA TYR A 253 18.42 -6.69 -9.35
C TYR A 253 18.86 -5.37 -9.98
N LYS A 254 19.44 -5.44 -11.18
CA LYS A 254 19.90 -4.27 -11.92
C LYS A 254 18.77 -3.29 -12.20
N GLU A 255 17.63 -3.78 -12.69
CA GLU A 255 16.43 -2.96 -12.95
C GLU A 255 15.93 -2.26 -11.68
N ALA A 256 15.81 -3.00 -10.56
CA ALA A 256 15.38 -2.44 -9.29
C ALA A 256 16.39 -1.41 -8.75
N TYR A 257 17.69 -1.68 -8.91
CA TYR A 257 18.75 -0.77 -8.49
C TYR A 257 18.74 0.54 -9.28
N GLU A 258 18.66 0.45 -10.62
CA GLU A 258 18.55 1.62 -11.49
C GLU A 258 17.28 2.43 -11.18
N MET A 259 16.16 1.76 -10.92
CA MET A 259 14.93 2.41 -10.48
C MET A 259 15.14 3.14 -9.14
N ALA A 260 15.79 2.51 -8.16
CA ALA A 260 16.04 3.14 -6.86
C ALA A 260 16.90 4.40 -7.01
N MET A 261 18.02 4.30 -7.72
CA MET A 261 18.93 5.42 -7.98
C MET A 261 18.28 6.58 -8.74
N ALA A 262 17.32 6.29 -9.63
CA ALA A 262 16.61 7.33 -10.38
C ALA A 262 15.64 8.16 -9.51
N TYR A 263 15.18 7.61 -8.38
CA TYR A 263 14.15 8.23 -7.54
C TYR A 263 14.66 8.70 -6.17
N ILE A 264 15.68 8.06 -5.60
CA ILE A 264 16.30 8.50 -4.35
C ILE A 264 16.96 9.86 -4.60
N LYS A 265 16.63 10.84 -3.77
CA LYS A 265 17.22 12.18 -3.85
C LYS A 265 18.47 12.25 -2.98
N VAL A 266 19.42 13.08 -3.42
CA VAL A 266 20.61 13.49 -2.64
C VAL A 266 20.20 14.50 -1.58
#